data_AF-A0A1X2IBG1-F1
#
_entry.id   AF-A0A1X2IBG1-F1
#
_cell.length_a   1.000
_cell.length_b   1.000
_cell.length_c   1.000
_cell.angle_alpha   90.00
_cell.angle_beta   90.00
_cell.angle_gamma   90.00
#
_symmetry.space_group_name_H-M   'P 1'
#
loop_
_entity.id
_entity.type
_entity.pdbx_description
1 polymer ?
#
loop_
_entity_poly.entity_id
_entity_poly.type
_entity_poly.pdbx_seq_one_letter_code
_entity_poly.pdbx_strand_id
1 'polypeptide(L)'
;MAAKRAILCVALIFALILSTLVPNVKAWEKADFEIFDLVDELEKSEGKDTNFYNWLKLKPSATQAEVSKAYRKLSIQLHPDKNKQDANAEERFARLGKVAAILRNSATRERYNHFYKNGVPRWRGTGYYYARFRPGVGGVIAFVMVVVAGMQYLAKWINFYQEKRKIIQFVQDARSNLNVSVPKGYGAPTLGRSYLELGHRTFRCEIKSDHYIIIHTDKPDEEPVHLNTEWVMPPRPVDLYLIKWPLGVINKVLGRNDSTEKEYDDDNDTDSGNNDNEQSKGKDVSKKAQVGKKKKSKTESQNVTGTKVGGRRRAVKK
;
A
#
# COMPACT_ATOMS: atom_id res chain seq x y z
N MET A 1 25.83 -33.38 5.03
CA MET A 1 26.58 -32.46 4.15
C MET A 1 26.17 -32.52 2.67
N ALA A 2 25.77 -33.68 2.13
CA ALA A 2 25.37 -33.84 0.73
C ALA A 2 24.15 -32.98 0.31
N ALA A 3 23.11 -32.90 1.14
CA ALA A 3 21.89 -32.13 0.82
C ALA A 3 22.15 -30.61 0.65
N LYS A 4 23.04 -30.03 1.47
CA LYS A 4 23.39 -28.60 1.36
C LYS A 4 24.16 -28.29 0.07
N ARG A 5 24.97 -29.24 -0.41
CA ARG A 5 25.70 -29.12 -1.70
C ARG A 5 24.75 -29.26 -2.89
N ALA A 6 23.79 -30.17 -2.83
CA ALA A 6 22.76 -30.32 -3.86
C ALA A 6 21.89 -29.07 -4.01
N ILE A 7 21.46 -28.46 -2.90
CA ILE A 7 20.68 -27.21 -2.92
C ILE A 7 21.49 -26.05 -3.50
N LEU A 8 22.78 -25.93 -3.15
CA LEU A 8 23.67 -24.93 -3.73
C LEU A 8 23.87 -25.13 -5.24
N CYS A 9 24.03 -26.37 -5.71
CA CYS A 9 24.14 -26.67 -7.13
C CYS A 9 22.84 -26.34 -7.90
N VAL A 10 21.68 -26.69 -7.36
CA VAL A 10 20.39 -26.36 -7.98
C VAL A 10 20.15 -24.84 -8.01
N ALA A 11 20.50 -24.13 -6.93
CA ALA A 11 20.41 -22.67 -6.88
C ALA A 11 21.37 -21.99 -7.89
N LEU A 12 22.58 -22.52 -8.08
CA LEU A 12 23.54 -22.02 -9.08
C LEU A 12 23.07 -22.29 -10.52
N ILE A 13 22.49 -23.47 -10.79
CA ILE A 13 21.92 -23.79 -12.10
C ILE A 13 20.71 -22.89 -12.38
N PHE A 14 19.84 -22.68 -11.38
CA PHE A 14 18.70 -21.77 -11.51
C PHE A 14 19.15 -20.32 -11.73
N ALA A 15 20.19 -19.84 -11.04
CA ALA A 15 20.76 -18.52 -11.25
C ALA A 15 21.40 -18.36 -12.65
N LEU A 16 22.06 -19.41 -13.15
CA LEU A 16 22.60 -19.44 -14.51
C LEU A 16 21.50 -19.40 -15.58
N ILE A 17 20.43 -20.18 -15.39
CA ILE A 17 19.26 -20.18 -16.28
C ILE A 17 18.55 -18.82 -16.21
N LEU A 18 18.39 -18.23 -15.02
CA LEU A 18 17.79 -16.91 -14.87
C LEU A 18 18.63 -15.81 -15.54
N SER A 19 19.95 -15.95 -15.52
CA SER A 19 20.89 -15.05 -16.20
C SER A 19 20.77 -15.15 -17.73
N THR A 20 20.63 -16.35 -18.30
CA THR A 20 20.45 -16.53 -19.75
C THR A 20 19.06 -16.14 -20.25
N LEU A 21 18.06 -16.11 -19.35
CA LEU A 21 16.71 -15.60 -19.63
C LEU A 21 16.59 -14.08 -19.53
N VAL A 22 17.62 -13.35 -19.07
CA VAL A 22 17.63 -11.88 -19.23
C VAL A 22 17.82 -11.61 -20.73
N PRO A 23 16.80 -11.09 -21.44
CA PRO A 23 16.98 -10.74 -22.83
C PRO A 23 18.14 -9.74 -22.90
N ASN A 24 19.11 -10.00 -23.78
CA ASN A 24 20.14 -9.03 -24.16
C ASN A 24 19.48 -7.87 -24.91
N VAL A 25 18.73 -7.04 -24.17
CA VAL A 25 18.20 -5.78 -24.66
C VAL A 25 19.40 -4.87 -24.72
N LYS A 26 19.93 -4.65 -25.93
CA LYS A 26 20.89 -3.57 -26.15
C LYS A 26 20.17 -2.28 -25.73
N ALA A 27 20.64 -1.70 -24.62
CA ALA A 27 20.22 -0.38 -24.21
C ALA A 27 20.50 0.60 -25.36
N TRP A 28 19.63 1.60 -25.51
CA TRP A 28 19.88 2.67 -26.46
C TRP A 28 21.21 3.35 -26.16
N GLU A 29 21.95 3.64 -27.21
CA GLU A 29 23.23 4.31 -27.11
C GLU A 29 23.04 5.83 -27.16
N LYS A 30 24.07 6.59 -26.77
CA LYS A 30 24.07 8.04 -26.85
C LYS A 30 23.65 8.57 -28.24
N ALA A 31 24.12 7.92 -29.30
CA ALA A 31 23.75 8.28 -30.67
C ALA A 31 22.25 8.11 -30.97
N ASP A 32 21.58 7.14 -30.33
CA ASP A 32 20.14 6.93 -30.51
C ASP A 32 19.34 8.06 -29.84
N PHE A 33 19.75 8.47 -28.63
CA PHE A 33 19.14 9.61 -27.94
C PHE A 33 19.32 10.92 -28.69
N GLU A 34 20.50 11.16 -29.29
CA GLU A 34 20.75 12.33 -30.14
C GLU A 34 19.82 12.35 -31.37
N ILE A 35 19.60 11.19 -32.01
CA ILE A 35 18.64 11.06 -33.11
C ILE A 35 17.23 11.41 -32.63
N PHE A 36 16.79 10.87 -31.49
CA PHE A 36 15.44 11.11 -30.99
C PHE A 36 15.20 12.56 -30.62
N ASP A 37 16.18 13.20 -29.98
CA ASP A 37 16.12 14.62 -29.64
C ASP A 37 16.01 15.49 -30.89
N LEU A 38 16.80 15.19 -31.92
CA LEU A 38 16.76 15.95 -33.16
C LEU A 38 15.44 15.77 -33.92
N VAL A 39 14.84 14.58 -33.88
CA VAL A 39 13.51 14.37 -34.47
C VAL A 39 12.46 15.20 -33.73
N ASP A 40 12.44 15.15 -32.39
CA ASP A 40 11.48 15.92 -31.58
C ASP A 40 11.68 17.44 -31.75
N GLU A 41 12.93 17.92 -31.79
CA GLU A 41 13.24 19.32 -32.08
C GLU A 41 12.78 19.74 -33.49
N LEU A 42 12.94 18.87 -34.49
CA LEU A 42 12.52 19.15 -35.85
C LEU A 42 11.00 19.17 -35.96
N GLU A 43 10.31 18.22 -35.32
CA GLU A 43 8.84 18.18 -35.28
C GLU A 43 8.25 19.41 -34.60
N LYS A 44 8.89 19.91 -33.52
CA LYS A 44 8.46 21.11 -32.80
C LYS A 44 8.63 22.40 -33.60
N SER A 45 9.67 22.47 -34.44
CA SER A 45 10.02 23.71 -35.16
C SER A 45 9.41 23.79 -36.56
N GLU A 46 9.40 22.68 -37.30
CA GLU A 46 8.98 22.65 -38.71
C GLU A 46 7.62 21.94 -38.90
N GLY A 47 7.14 21.18 -37.90
CA GLY A 47 5.84 20.49 -37.90
C GLY A 47 5.95 18.96 -37.81
N LYS A 48 4.84 18.29 -37.45
CA LYS A 48 4.81 16.87 -37.09
C LYS A 48 5.20 15.88 -38.19
N ASP A 49 5.18 16.29 -39.46
CA ASP A 49 5.48 15.40 -40.61
C ASP A 49 6.86 15.67 -41.24
N THR A 50 7.70 16.47 -40.56
CA THR A 50 9.00 16.90 -41.07
C THR A 50 10.11 15.95 -40.64
N ASN A 51 10.52 15.07 -41.55
CA ASN A 51 11.63 14.13 -41.36
C ASN A 51 12.98 14.72 -41.81
N PHE A 52 14.11 14.13 -41.40
CA PHE A 52 15.45 14.60 -41.82
C PHE A 52 15.61 14.65 -43.35
N TYR A 53 15.07 13.65 -44.06
CA TYR A 53 15.09 13.60 -45.52
C TYR A 53 14.22 14.68 -46.16
N ASN A 54 12.99 14.86 -45.66
CA ASN A 54 12.05 15.88 -46.15
C ASN A 54 12.62 17.28 -45.95
N TRP A 55 13.23 17.53 -44.78
CA TRP A 55 13.85 18.80 -44.44
C TRP A 55 15.06 19.13 -45.32
N LEU A 56 15.91 18.13 -45.60
CA LEU A 56 17.02 18.28 -46.57
C LEU A 56 16.57 18.23 -48.04
N LYS A 57 15.28 18.02 -48.32
CA LYS A 57 14.71 17.83 -49.66
C LYS A 57 15.38 16.69 -50.44
N LEU A 58 15.62 15.57 -49.75
CA LEU A 58 16.26 14.37 -50.28
C LEU A 58 15.32 13.15 -50.20
N LYS A 59 15.59 12.15 -51.03
CA LYS A 59 14.98 10.83 -50.90
C LYS A 59 15.76 10.00 -49.87
N PRO A 60 15.13 9.05 -49.15
CA PRO A 60 15.83 8.15 -48.22
C PRO A 60 16.96 7.33 -48.89
N SER A 61 16.86 7.10 -50.20
CA SER A 61 17.85 6.42 -51.03
C SER A 61 19.04 7.28 -51.46
N ALA A 62 19.10 8.56 -51.07
CA ALA A 62 20.12 9.50 -51.53
C ALA A 62 21.54 9.08 -51.11
N THR A 63 22.53 9.35 -51.96
CA THR A 63 23.94 9.05 -51.66
C THR A 63 24.54 10.03 -50.64
N GLN A 64 25.66 9.67 -49.99
CA GLN A 64 26.35 10.58 -49.05
C GLN A 64 26.83 11.89 -49.71
N ALA A 65 27.17 11.82 -51.01
CA ALA A 65 27.54 12.97 -51.82
C ALA A 65 26.33 13.92 -52.02
N GLU A 66 25.15 13.37 -52.27
CA GLU A 66 23.90 14.14 -52.37
C GLU A 66 23.54 14.82 -51.04
N VAL A 67 23.70 14.12 -49.91
CA VAL A 67 23.52 14.71 -48.57
C VAL A 67 24.45 15.90 -48.38
N SER A 68 25.72 15.77 -48.76
CA SER A 68 26.70 16.85 -48.65
C SER A 68 26.34 18.04 -49.56
N LYS A 69 25.83 17.79 -50.77
CA LYS A 69 25.38 18.81 -51.71
C LYS A 69 24.13 19.55 -51.21
N ALA A 70 23.16 18.82 -50.67
CA ALA A 70 21.95 19.39 -50.09
C ALA A 70 22.25 20.25 -48.86
N TYR A 71 23.12 19.74 -47.97
CA TYR A 71 23.61 20.50 -46.81
C TYR A 71 24.23 21.83 -47.23
N ARG A 72 25.12 21.85 -48.23
CA ARG A 72 25.73 23.10 -48.72
C ARG A 72 24.68 24.10 -49.22
N LYS A 73 23.66 23.65 -49.96
CA LYS A 73 22.58 24.51 -50.44
C LYS A 73 21.76 25.10 -49.30
N LEU A 74 21.34 24.27 -48.35
CA LEU A 74 20.54 24.68 -47.19
C LEU A 74 21.34 25.55 -46.22
N SER A 75 22.62 25.26 -46.02
CA SER A 75 23.51 26.02 -45.14
C SER A 75 23.65 27.48 -45.59
N ILE A 76 23.72 27.73 -46.90
CA ILE A 76 23.75 29.10 -47.45
C ILE A 76 22.41 29.82 -47.20
N GLN A 77 21.30 29.11 -47.28
CA GLN A 77 19.95 29.67 -47.08
C GLN A 77 19.66 29.96 -45.60
N LEU A 78 20.10 29.07 -44.70
CA LEU A 78 19.85 29.14 -43.26
C LEU A 78 20.99 29.81 -42.47
N HIS A 79 21.96 30.42 -43.16
CA HIS A 79 23.10 31.03 -42.49
C HIS A 79 22.66 32.19 -41.57
N PRO A 80 23.11 32.24 -40.30
CA PRO A 80 22.66 33.27 -39.34
C PRO A 80 23.00 34.70 -39.81
N ASP A 81 24.11 34.89 -40.53
CA ASP A 81 24.47 36.21 -41.09
C ASP A 81 23.46 36.74 -42.12
N LYS A 82 22.77 35.85 -42.86
CA LYS A 82 21.73 36.26 -43.82
C LYS A 82 20.36 36.44 -43.18
N ASN A 83 20.12 35.74 -42.07
CA ASN A 83 18.83 35.71 -41.37
C ASN A 83 18.93 36.35 -39.97
N LYS A 84 19.56 37.53 -39.88
CA LYS A 84 19.77 38.24 -38.59
C LYS A 84 18.49 38.65 -37.87
N GLN A 85 17.37 38.73 -38.60
CA GLN A 85 16.07 39.09 -38.05
C GLN A 85 15.39 37.91 -37.33
N ASP A 86 15.80 36.67 -37.63
CA ASP A 86 15.26 35.48 -37.00
C ASP A 86 16.08 35.12 -35.76
N ALA A 87 15.50 35.30 -34.57
CA ALA A 87 16.15 34.93 -33.31
C ALA A 87 16.53 33.44 -33.24
N ASN A 88 15.82 32.58 -33.98
CA ASN A 88 16.06 31.14 -34.03
C ASN A 88 17.00 30.71 -35.18
N ALA A 89 17.59 31.64 -35.94
CA ALA A 89 18.43 31.29 -37.08
C ALA A 89 19.67 30.47 -36.68
N GLU A 90 20.31 30.82 -35.56
CA GLU A 90 21.47 30.11 -35.04
C GLU A 90 21.12 28.67 -34.64
N GLU A 91 20.00 28.49 -33.92
CA GLU A 91 19.52 27.17 -33.52
C GLU A 91 19.15 26.29 -34.72
N ARG A 92 18.46 26.86 -35.73
CA ARG A 92 18.12 26.15 -36.97
C ARG A 92 19.36 25.74 -37.75
N PHE A 93 20.38 26.59 -37.81
CA PHE A 93 21.66 26.28 -38.44
C PHE A 93 22.41 25.19 -37.69
N ALA A 94 22.48 25.27 -36.36
CA ALA A 94 23.09 24.25 -35.52
C ALA A 94 22.40 22.89 -35.71
N ARG A 95 21.06 22.87 -35.79
CA ARG A 95 20.26 21.66 -36.08
C ARG A 95 20.60 21.10 -37.45
N LEU A 96 20.77 21.94 -38.47
CA LEU A 96 21.15 21.52 -39.82
C LEU A 96 22.49 20.79 -39.82
N GLY A 97 23.47 21.31 -39.09
CA GLY A 97 24.77 20.68 -38.91
C GLY A 97 24.66 19.29 -38.27
N LYS A 98 23.89 19.17 -37.17
CA LYS A 98 23.68 17.90 -36.46
C LYS A 98 22.97 16.86 -37.33
N VAL A 99 21.90 17.23 -38.02
CA VAL A 99 21.16 16.34 -38.93
C VAL A 99 22.04 15.85 -40.07
N ALA A 100 22.81 16.75 -40.70
CA ALA A 100 23.74 16.38 -41.75
C ALA A 100 24.86 15.46 -41.24
N ALA A 101 25.36 15.65 -40.03
CA ALA A 101 26.35 14.76 -39.42
C ALA A 101 25.81 13.33 -39.26
N ILE A 102 24.57 13.18 -38.80
CA ILE A 102 23.90 11.87 -38.65
C ILE A 102 23.71 11.19 -40.00
N LEU A 103 23.27 11.91 -41.02
CA LEU A 103 23.04 11.36 -42.36
C LEU A 103 24.33 11.10 -43.14
N ARG A 104 25.45 11.75 -42.79
CA ARG A 104 26.75 11.53 -43.44
C ARG A 104 27.46 10.29 -42.92
N ASN A 105 27.28 9.90 -41.66
CA ASN A 105 27.89 8.69 -41.12
C ASN A 105 26.97 7.47 -41.35
N SER A 106 27.51 6.40 -41.96
CA SER A 106 26.74 5.19 -42.31
C SER A 106 26.08 4.56 -41.09
N ALA A 107 26.81 4.44 -39.97
CA ALA A 107 26.31 3.74 -38.78
C ALA A 107 25.13 4.49 -38.13
N THR A 108 25.23 5.82 -38.02
CA THR A 108 24.13 6.65 -37.47
C THR A 108 22.97 6.79 -38.44
N ARG A 109 23.25 6.80 -39.75
CA ARG A 109 22.22 6.81 -40.78
C ARG A 109 21.40 5.53 -40.79
N GLU A 110 22.04 4.37 -40.61
CA GLU A 110 21.35 3.08 -40.49
C GLU A 110 20.43 3.04 -39.26
N ARG A 111 20.90 3.53 -38.12
CA ARG A 111 20.08 3.67 -36.90
C ARG A 111 18.88 4.58 -37.14
N TYR A 112 19.09 5.76 -37.74
CA TYR A 112 18.00 6.65 -38.09
C TYR A 112 17.02 5.99 -39.07
N ASN A 113 17.49 5.27 -40.08
CA ASN A 113 16.64 4.54 -41.03
C ASN A 113 15.80 3.46 -40.35
N HIS A 114 16.34 2.79 -39.32
CA HIS A 114 15.59 1.84 -38.51
C HIS A 114 14.44 2.54 -37.77
N PHE A 115 14.70 3.67 -37.11
CA PHE A 115 13.65 4.43 -36.41
C PHE A 115 12.67 5.12 -37.36
N TYR A 116 13.12 5.54 -38.55
CA TYR A 116 12.26 6.09 -39.59
C TYR A 116 11.21 5.08 -40.09
N LYS A 117 11.57 3.79 -40.18
CA LYS A 117 10.64 2.72 -40.58
C LYS A 117 9.76 2.23 -39.44
N ASN A 118 10.33 2.09 -38.25
CA ASN A 118 9.66 1.48 -37.10
C ASN A 118 8.95 2.49 -36.19
N GLY A 119 9.13 3.78 -36.45
CA GLY A 119 8.69 4.87 -35.59
C GLY A 119 9.74 5.24 -34.54
N VAL A 120 9.82 6.53 -34.22
CA VAL A 120 10.72 7.05 -33.19
C VAL A 120 10.03 6.93 -31.82
N PRO A 121 10.64 6.23 -30.85
CA PRO A 121 10.07 6.14 -29.51
C PRO A 121 10.14 7.49 -28.79
N ARG A 122 9.06 7.87 -28.10
CA ARG A 122 9.06 9.04 -27.21
C ARG A 122 9.79 8.70 -25.92
N TRP A 123 11.00 9.23 -25.74
CA TRP A 123 11.87 8.87 -24.61
C TRP A 123 11.88 9.90 -23.46
N ARG A 124 11.53 11.16 -23.73
CA ARG A 124 11.36 12.22 -22.72
C ARG A 124 9.88 12.46 -22.38
N GLY A 125 9.63 12.81 -21.12
CA GLY A 125 8.33 13.27 -20.62
C GLY A 125 7.36 12.17 -20.19
N THR A 126 6.17 12.59 -19.74
CA THR A 126 5.10 11.69 -19.27
C THR A 126 4.61 10.73 -20.36
N GLY A 127 4.74 11.12 -21.63
CA GLY A 127 4.36 10.32 -22.79
C GLY A 127 5.11 8.98 -22.92
N TYR A 128 6.36 8.88 -22.43
CA TYR A 128 7.10 7.61 -22.41
C TYR A 128 6.40 6.60 -21.49
N TYR A 129 6.05 7.03 -20.28
CA TYR A 129 5.35 6.21 -19.29
C TYR A 129 3.99 5.77 -19.82
N TYR A 130 3.21 6.68 -20.43
CA TYR A 130 1.92 6.34 -21.02
C TYR A 130 2.01 5.43 -22.25
N ALA A 131 3.08 5.52 -23.05
CA ALA A 131 3.25 4.66 -24.23
C ALA A 131 3.60 3.22 -23.82
N ARG A 132 4.41 3.06 -22.77
CA ARG A 132 4.90 1.74 -22.29
C ARG A 132 3.94 1.10 -21.28
N PHE A 133 3.54 1.87 -20.29
CA PHE A 133 2.51 1.53 -19.33
C PHE A 133 1.24 2.28 -19.75
N ARG A 134 0.40 1.64 -20.55
CA ARG A 134 -1.01 2.02 -20.64
C ARG A 134 -1.73 1.28 -19.52
N PRO A 135 -1.78 1.78 -18.27
CA PRO A 135 -2.48 1.09 -17.22
C PRO A 135 -3.95 0.99 -17.64
N GLY A 136 -4.44 -0.24 -17.78
CA GLY A 136 -5.87 -0.45 -17.98
C GLY A 136 -6.64 0.11 -16.78
N VAL A 137 -7.93 0.43 -16.97
CA VAL A 137 -8.81 0.91 -15.90
C VAL A 137 -8.71 0.01 -14.66
N GLY A 138 -8.68 -1.31 -14.85
CA GLY A 138 -8.49 -2.28 -13.76
C GLY A 138 -7.15 -2.15 -13.03
N GLY A 139 -6.06 -1.84 -13.74
CA GLY A 139 -4.74 -1.64 -13.12
C GLY A 139 -4.69 -0.37 -12.26
N VAL A 140 -5.34 0.70 -12.71
CA VAL A 140 -5.47 1.94 -11.93
C VAL A 140 -6.31 1.69 -10.68
N ILE A 141 -7.46 1.01 -10.82
CA ILE A 141 -8.32 0.65 -9.67
C ILE A 141 -7.56 -0.22 -8.67
N ALA A 142 -6.82 -1.23 -9.13
CA ALA A 142 -6.02 -2.08 -8.26
C ALA A 142 -4.93 -1.29 -7.52
N PHE A 143 -4.25 -0.36 -8.20
CA PHE A 143 -3.24 0.50 -7.58
C PHE A 143 -3.86 1.41 -6.51
N VAL A 144 -4.98 2.08 -6.82
CA VAL A 144 -5.70 2.92 -5.85
C VAL A 144 -6.16 2.10 -4.64
N MET A 145 -6.67 0.89 -4.87
CA MET A 145 -7.08 -0.04 -3.83
C MET A 145 -5.91 -0.44 -2.91
N VAL A 146 -4.72 -0.68 -3.46
CA VAL A 146 -3.51 -0.97 -2.67
C VAL A 146 -3.09 0.26 -1.84
N VAL A 147 -3.16 1.46 -2.41
CA VAL A 147 -2.82 2.70 -1.69
C VAL A 147 -3.79 2.95 -0.53
N VAL A 148 -5.10 2.83 -0.77
CA VAL A 148 -6.13 2.97 0.27
C VAL A 148 -5.96 1.91 1.36
N ALA A 149 -5.67 0.66 0.97
CA ALA A 149 -5.37 -0.41 1.90
C ALA A 149 -4.13 -0.09 2.77
N GLY A 150 -3.05 0.39 2.15
CA GLY A 150 -1.85 0.81 2.87
C GLY A 150 -2.13 1.94 3.86
N MET A 151 -2.88 2.97 3.44
CA MET A 151 -3.27 4.09 4.31
C MET A 151 -4.13 3.63 5.49
N GLN A 152 -5.08 2.71 5.25
CA GLN A 152 -5.89 2.13 6.31
C GLN A 152 -5.03 1.34 7.32
N TYR A 153 -4.09 0.54 6.85
CA TYR A 153 -3.17 -0.21 7.71
C TYR A 153 -2.33 0.73 8.57
N LEU A 154 -1.81 1.82 7.98
CA LEU A 154 -1.10 2.86 8.72
C LEU A 154 -1.98 3.51 9.79
N ALA A 155 -3.22 3.85 9.48
CA ALA A 155 -4.15 4.42 10.46
C ALA A 155 -4.39 3.46 11.64
N LYS A 156 -4.64 2.17 11.37
CA LYS A 156 -4.77 1.15 12.42
C LYS A 156 -3.51 1.01 13.26
N TRP A 157 -2.34 1.12 12.63
CA TRP A 157 -1.07 1.05 13.33
C TRP A 157 -0.82 2.26 14.22
N ILE A 158 -1.19 3.46 13.75
CA ILE A 158 -1.17 4.68 14.55
C ILE A 158 -2.12 4.54 15.75
N ASN A 159 -3.35 4.07 15.54
CA ASN A 159 -4.32 3.85 16.62
C ASN A 159 -3.82 2.85 17.67
N PHE A 160 -3.24 1.73 17.23
CA PHE A 160 -2.62 0.74 18.12
C PHE A 160 -1.57 1.36 19.04
N TYR A 161 -0.69 2.22 18.49
CA TYR A 161 0.30 2.91 19.31
C TYR A 161 -0.33 3.97 20.22
N GLN A 162 -1.36 4.68 19.76
CA GLN A 162 -2.07 5.65 20.58
C GLN A 162 -2.77 4.98 21.76
N GLU A 163 -3.48 3.88 21.55
CA GLU A 163 -4.15 3.11 22.61
C GLU A 163 -3.17 2.61 23.66
N LYS A 164 -2.02 2.05 23.23
CA LYS A 164 -0.96 1.65 24.17
C LYS A 164 -0.45 2.81 25.00
N ARG A 165 -0.20 3.97 24.39
CA ARG A 165 0.26 5.17 25.11
C ARG A 165 -0.79 5.66 26.11
N LYS A 166 -2.07 5.69 25.72
CA LYS A 166 -3.18 6.09 26.61
C LYS A 166 -3.28 5.19 27.83
N ILE A 167 -3.22 3.86 27.65
CA ILE A 167 -3.28 2.92 28.79
C ILE A 167 -2.07 3.09 29.71
N ILE A 168 -0.87 3.29 29.17
CA ILE A 168 0.34 3.52 29.98
C ILE A 168 0.23 4.82 30.79
N GLN A 169 -0.22 5.90 30.16
CA GLN A 169 -0.46 7.18 30.84
C GLN A 169 -1.50 7.02 31.95
N PHE A 170 -2.60 6.33 31.64
CA PHE A 170 -3.66 6.05 32.59
C PHE A 170 -3.17 5.28 33.83
N VAL A 171 -2.34 4.26 33.64
CA VAL A 171 -1.71 3.51 34.75
C VAL A 171 -0.76 4.40 35.54
N GLN A 172 -0.04 5.30 34.89
CA GLN A 172 0.89 6.22 35.55
C GLN A 172 0.15 7.26 36.41
N ASP A 173 -0.94 7.83 35.91
CA ASP A 173 -1.79 8.77 36.64
C ASP A 173 -2.46 8.08 37.85
N ALA A 174 -2.92 6.83 37.67
CA ALA A 174 -3.44 6.01 38.76
C ALA A 174 -2.40 5.79 39.86
N ARG A 175 -1.11 5.67 39.50
CA ARG A 175 -0.01 5.47 40.44
C ARG A 175 0.38 6.73 41.18
N SER A 176 0.41 7.89 40.51
CA SER A 176 0.73 9.15 41.20
C SER A 176 -0.32 9.52 42.24
N ASN A 177 -1.56 9.08 42.05
CA ASN A 177 -2.65 9.29 43.01
C ASN A 177 -2.65 8.28 44.17
N LEU A 178 -1.69 7.34 44.23
CA LEU A 178 -1.53 6.44 45.37
C LEU A 178 -0.70 7.09 46.48
N ASN A 179 -1.21 7.01 47.70
CA ASN A 179 -0.49 7.41 48.92
C ASN A 179 0.62 6.41 49.33
N VAL A 180 0.89 5.38 48.53
CA VAL A 180 1.84 4.30 48.81
C VAL A 180 2.77 4.13 47.60
N SER A 181 4.08 4.12 47.84
CA SER A 181 5.07 3.90 46.78
C SER A 181 5.14 2.42 46.38
N VAL A 182 4.93 2.14 45.09
CA VAL A 182 5.01 0.79 44.52
C VAL A 182 6.36 0.62 43.81
N PRO A 183 7.16 -0.42 44.14
CA PRO A 183 8.40 -0.67 43.42
C PRO A 183 8.15 -1.02 41.95
N LYS A 184 9.03 -0.58 41.05
CA LYS A 184 8.99 -0.91 39.62
C LYS A 184 9.39 -2.37 39.41
N GLY A 185 8.53 -3.14 38.76
CA GLY A 185 8.74 -4.57 38.46
C GLY A 185 8.05 -5.51 39.46
N TYR A 186 7.29 -6.47 38.91
CA TYR A 186 6.64 -7.62 39.58
C TYR A 186 6.13 -7.37 41.01
N GLY A 187 5.00 -6.67 41.08
CA GLY A 187 3.89 -6.83 42.01
C GLY A 187 4.17 -7.27 43.45
N ALA A 188 4.18 -6.30 44.36
CA ALA A 188 3.26 -6.44 45.48
C ALA A 188 1.91 -5.87 45.01
N PRO A 189 0.80 -6.63 45.05
CA PRO A 189 -0.52 -6.06 44.79
C PRO A 189 -0.70 -4.88 45.73
N THR A 190 -1.01 -3.71 45.18
CA THR A 190 -1.40 -2.59 46.03
C THR A 190 -2.70 -2.99 46.71
N LEU A 191 -2.62 -3.42 47.98
CA LEU A 191 -3.79 -3.58 48.84
C LEU A 191 -4.55 -2.23 49.03
N GLY A 192 -3.97 -1.12 48.54
CA GLY A 192 -4.56 0.21 48.56
C GLY A 192 -5.37 0.49 47.30
N ARG A 193 -6.67 0.68 47.50
CA ARG A 193 -7.63 1.22 46.53
C ARG A 193 -7.10 2.56 45.98
N SER A 194 -6.68 2.63 44.71
CA SER A 194 -6.49 3.93 44.06
C SER A 194 -7.85 4.45 43.63
N TYR A 195 -8.07 5.75 43.76
CA TYR A 195 -9.22 6.43 43.18
C TYR A 195 -8.73 7.26 42.01
N LEU A 196 -9.41 7.17 40.87
CA LEU A 196 -9.08 7.95 39.69
C LEU A 196 -10.26 8.85 39.34
N GLU A 197 -10.01 10.14 39.26
CA GLU A 197 -11.02 11.13 38.89
C GLU A 197 -11.01 11.28 37.36
N LEU A 198 -12.05 10.80 36.68
CA LEU A 198 -12.30 11.13 35.27
C LEU A 198 -13.49 12.07 35.19
N GLY A 199 -13.24 13.34 34.90
CA GLY A 199 -14.29 14.36 34.82
C GLY A 199 -14.98 14.57 36.18
N HIS A 200 -16.24 14.13 36.29
CA HIS A 200 -17.06 14.26 37.51
C HIS A 200 -17.29 12.94 38.26
N ARG A 201 -16.65 11.84 37.85
CA ARG A 201 -16.81 10.52 38.48
C ARG A 201 -15.48 10.00 39.00
N THR A 202 -15.52 9.37 40.17
CA THR A 202 -14.35 8.75 40.79
C THR A 202 -14.48 7.24 40.70
N PHE A 203 -13.51 6.60 40.06
CA PHE A 203 -13.50 5.14 39.92
C PHE A 203 -12.52 4.53 40.89
N ARG A 204 -12.91 3.42 41.52
CA ARG A 204 -11.98 2.62 42.31
C ARG A 204 -11.17 1.74 41.36
N CYS A 205 -9.86 1.88 41.41
CA CYS A 205 -8.94 1.09 40.61
C CYS A 205 -8.03 0.22 41.50
N GLU A 206 -7.65 -0.95 40.98
CA GLU A 206 -6.63 -1.83 41.55
C GLU A 206 -5.47 -1.95 40.56
N ILE A 207 -4.27 -1.53 40.97
CA ILE A 207 -3.08 -1.57 40.12
C ILE A 207 -2.34 -2.88 40.37
N LYS A 208 -2.34 -3.76 39.37
CA LYS A 208 -1.66 -5.06 39.45
C LYS A 208 -0.25 -5.04 38.86
N SER A 209 -0.01 -4.24 37.81
CA SER A 209 1.30 -4.13 37.15
C SER A 209 1.46 -2.77 36.45
N ASP A 210 2.62 -2.53 35.83
CA ASP A 210 2.92 -1.35 35.00
C ASP A 210 2.03 -1.26 33.75
N HIS A 211 1.37 -2.37 33.41
CA HIS A 211 0.65 -2.57 32.16
C HIS A 211 -0.76 -3.11 32.36
N TYR A 212 -1.21 -3.28 33.62
CA TYR A 212 -2.47 -3.94 33.96
C TYR A 212 -3.15 -3.27 35.16
N ILE A 213 -4.37 -2.77 34.93
CA ILE A 213 -5.23 -2.12 35.93
C ILE A 213 -6.63 -2.71 35.86
N ILE A 214 -7.28 -2.79 37.02
CA ILE A 214 -8.68 -3.19 37.15
C ILE A 214 -9.48 -1.98 37.61
N ILE A 215 -10.56 -1.67 36.91
CA ILE A 215 -11.49 -0.61 37.29
C ILE A 215 -12.76 -1.26 37.83
N HIS A 216 -13.11 -0.95 39.06
CA HIS A 216 -14.40 -1.31 39.64
C HIS A 216 -15.40 -0.21 39.31
N THR A 217 -16.56 -0.60 38.78
CA THR A 217 -17.67 0.31 38.57
C THR A 217 -18.41 0.52 39.89
N ASP A 218 -19.20 1.58 40.00
CA ASP A 218 -19.98 1.90 41.21
C ASP A 218 -21.16 0.93 41.43
N LYS A 219 -21.51 0.13 40.42
CA LYS A 219 -22.59 -0.85 40.48
C LYS A 219 -22.06 -2.18 41.03
N PRO A 220 -22.65 -2.72 42.12
CA PRO A 220 -22.12 -3.92 42.77
C PRO A 220 -22.29 -5.22 41.96
N ASP A 221 -23.17 -5.23 40.95
CA ASP A 221 -23.50 -6.42 40.15
C ASP A 221 -22.76 -6.49 38.80
N GLU A 222 -21.93 -5.49 38.48
CA GLU A 222 -21.24 -5.37 37.20
C GLU A 222 -19.79 -5.89 37.30
N GLU A 223 -19.35 -6.65 36.30
CA GLU A 223 -17.99 -7.20 36.28
C GLU A 223 -16.95 -6.07 36.13
N PRO A 224 -15.83 -6.13 36.88
CA PRO A 224 -14.83 -5.07 36.83
C PRO A 224 -14.12 -5.06 35.47
N VAL A 225 -13.90 -3.86 34.92
CA VAL A 225 -13.24 -3.68 33.62
C VAL A 225 -11.75 -3.89 33.79
N HIS A 226 -11.22 -4.86 33.04
CA HIS A 226 -9.80 -5.17 33.03
C HIS A 226 -9.11 -4.47 31.85
N LEU A 227 -8.15 -3.60 32.14
CA LEU A 227 -7.38 -2.90 31.11
C LEU A 227 -5.94 -3.39 31.14
N ASN A 228 -5.54 -4.13 30.10
CA ASN A 228 -4.17 -4.61 29.92
C ASN A 228 -3.62 -4.16 28.56
N THR A 229 -2.40 -3.63 28.54
CA THR A 229 -1.71 -3.25 27.29
C THR A 229 -1.40 -4.45 26.36
N GLU A 230 -1.36 -5.67 26.91
CA GLU A 230 -1.13 -6.90 26.15
C GLU A 230 -2.36 -7.39 25.38
N TRP A 231 -3.55 -6.92 25.76
CA TRP A 231 -4.80 -7.26 25.07
C TRP A 231 -5.07 -6.36 23.87
N VAL A 232 -4.32 -5.27 23.74
CA VAL A 232 -4.31 -4.46 22.53
C VAL A 232 -3.66 -5.29 21.42
N MET A 233 -4.47 -5.78 20.49
CA MET A 233 -4.02 -6.63 19.40
C MET A 233 -3.31 -5.82 18.31
N PRO A 234 -2.16 -6.27 17.79
CA PRO A 234 -1.50 -5.61 16.67
C PRO A 234 -2.39 -5.68 15.42
N PRO A 235 -2.37 -4.64 14.57
CA PRO A 235 -3.18 -4.63 13.35
C PRO A 235 -2.77 -5.79 12.44
N ARG A 236 -3.72 -6.66 12.09
CA ARG A 236 -3.45 -7.78 11.18
C ARG A 236 -3.72 -7.36 9.73
N PRO A 237 -2.91 -7.83 8.77
CA PRO A 237 -3.13 -7.54 7.36
C PRO A 237 -4.41 -8.19 6.80
N VAL A 238 -5.06 -9.10 7.53
CA VAL A 238 -6.36 -9.68 7.17
C VAL A 238 -7.55 -8.79 7.53
N ASP A 239 -7.36 -7.81 8.42
CA ASP A 239 -8.44 -6.94 8.88
C ASP A 239 -8.66 -5.72 7.96
N LEU A 240 -7.99 -5.65 6.82
CA LEU A 240 -8.19 -4.58 5.85
C LEU A 240 -9.55 -4.75 5.17
N TYR A 241 -10.26 -3.64 4.92
CA TYR A 241 -11.57 -3.67 4.26
C TYR A 241 -11.49 -4.30 2.87
N LEU A 242 -10.34 -4.11 2.21
CA LEU A 242 -10.02 -4.72 0.92
C LEU A 242 -10.17 -6.25 0.93
N ILE A 243 -9.87 -6.89 2.04
CA ILE A 243 -9.87 -8.35 2.19
C ILE A 243 -11.16 -8.82 2.89
N LYS A 244 -11.60 -8.12 3.94
CA LYS A 244 -12.83 -8.46 4.70
C LYS A 244 -14.09 -8.36 3.84
N TRP A 245 -14.20 -7.35 2.98
CA TRP A 245 -15.40 -7.14 2.16
C TRP A 245 -15.65 -8.25 1.13
N PRO A 246 -14.69 -8.62 0.24
CA PRO A 246 -14.91 -9.70 -0.70
C PRO A 246 -15.09 -11.05 0.00
N LEU A 247 -14.35 -11.31 1.09
CA LEU A 247 -14.55 -12.53 1.89
C LEU A 247 -15.95 -12.59 2.50
N GLY A 248 -16.49 -11.48 3.01
CA GLY A 248 -17.84 -11.42 3.56
C GLY A 248 -18.93 -11.64 2.52
N VAL A 249 -18.77 -11.07 1.32
CA VAL A 249 -19.70 -11.30 0.19
C VAL A 249 -19.63 -12.76 -0.25
N ILE A 250 -18.43 -13.33 -0.39
CA ILE A 250 -18.23 -14.74 -0.74
C ILE A 250 -18.82 -15.67 0.33
N ASN A 251 -18.60 -15.39 1.61
CA ASN A 251 -19.12 -16.18 2.73
C ASN A 251 -20.66 -16.11 2.82
N LYS A 252 -21.25 -14.95 2.49
CA LYS A 252 -22.70 -14.73 2.40
C LYS A 252 -23.32 -15.45 1.19
N VAL A 253 -22.63 -15.50 0.06
CA VAL A 253 -23.07 -16.22 -1.15
C VAL A 253 -22.90 -17.74 -1.01
N LEU A 254 -21.88 -18.19 -0.29
CA LEU A 254 -21.63 -19.62 0.02
C LEU A 254 -22.47 -20.15 1.20
N GLY A 255 -23.37 -19.34 1.78
CA GLY A 255 -24.30 -19.77 2.84
C GLY A 255 -23.62 -20.14 4.17
N ARG A 256 -22.41 -19.64 4.43
CA ARG A 256 -21.69 -19.94 5.66
C ARG A 256 -21.96 -18.84 6.69
N ASN A 257 -22.98 -19.08 7.51
CA ASN A 257 -23.32 -18.23 8.65
C ASN A 257 -22.17 -18.25 9.66
N ASP A 258 -21.36 -17.20 9.69
CA ASP A 258 -20.31 -17.01 10.68
C ASP A 258 -20.96 -16.62 12.01
N SER A 259 -21.08 -17.61 12.91
CA SER A 259 -21.65 -17.43 14.25
C SER A 259 -20.57 -16.96 15.22
N THR A 260 -19.86 -15.88 14.88
CA THR A 260 -18.76 -15.37 15.71
C THR A 260 -18.52 -13.87 15.54
N GLU A 261 -19.52 -13.04 15.84
CA GLU A 261 -19.25 -11.67 16.32
C GLU A 261 -19.92 -11.53 17.69
N LYS A 262 -19.08 -11.58 18.74
CA LYS A 262 -19.46 -11.07 20.06
C LYS A 262 -19.48 -9.55 19.96
N GLU A 263 -20.69 -9.01 19.95
CA GLU A 263 -21.16 -7.89 20.78
C GLU A 263 -20.03 -7.06 21.42
N TYR A 264 -19.74 -5.91 20.79
CA TYR A 264 -19.18 -4.74 21.45
C TYR A 264 -20.32 -3.71 21.47
N ASP A 265 -21.01 -3.60 22.61
CA ASP A 265 -21.94 -2.52 22.87
C ASP A 265 -21.13 -1.24 23.16
N ASP A 266 -21.19 -0.28 22.23
CA ASP A 266 -20.81 1.10 22.48
C ASP A 266 -22.10 1.87 22.78
N ASP A 267 -22.45 1.95 24.06
CA ASP A 267 -23.47 2.86 24.56
C ASP A 267 -22.98 4.29 24.35
N ASN A 268 -23.42 4.93 23.27
CA ASN A 268 -23.41 6.38 23.15
C ASN A 268 -24.84 6.89 23.13
N ASP A 269 -25.29 7.28 24.33
CA ASP A 269 -26.40 8.19 24.52
C ASP A 269 -26.22 9.44 23.65
N THR A 270 -27.11 9.61 22.67
CA THR A 270 -27.41 10.94 22.13
C THR A 270 -28.91 11.15 22.25
N ASP A 271 -29.29 11.84 23.32
CA ASP A 271 -30.65 12.28 23.59
C ASP A 271 -31.08 13.41 22.62
N SER A 272 -32.23 13.16 22.03
CA SER A 272 -33.29 14.07 21.55
C SER A 272 -32.98 15.28 20.66
N GLY A 273 -33.71 15.31 19.53
CA GLY A 273 -33.84 16.47 18.66
C GLY A 273 -34.85 16.35 17.52
N ASN A 274 -36.13 16.15 17.87
CA ASN A 274 -37.32 16.67 17.18
C ASN A 274 -37.93 16.00 15.92
N ASN A 275 -39.26 15.86 16.05
CA ASN A 275 -40.34 16.11 15.07
C ASN A 275 -40.88 15.01 14.14
N ASP A 276 -42.11 14.64 14.50
CA ASP A 276 -43.34 14.72 13.69
C ASP A 276 -43.81 13.52 12.86
N ASN A 277 -44.96 13.01 13.35
CA ASN A 277 -46.19 12.72 12.65
C ASN A 277 -46.54 11.32 12.12
N GLU A 278 -47.74 10.91 12.59
CA GLU A 278 -48.84 10.25 11.88
C GLU A 278 -48.94 8.70 11.85
N GLN A 279 -49.71 8.22 12.84
CA GLN A 279 -51.09 7.74 12.64
C GLN A 279 -51.36 6.46 11.83
N SER A 280 -51.41 5.34 12.59
CA SER A 280 -52.57 4.42 12.73
C SER A 280 -53.02 3.46 11.62
N LYS A 281 -53.58 2.33 12.12
CA LYS A 281 -54.32 1.19 11.52
C LYS A 281 -53.41 0.07 10.98
N GLY A 282 -53.58 -1.21 11.32
CA GLY A 282 -54.63 -1.93 12.05
C GLY A 282 -54.79 -3.34 11.45
N LYS A 283 -55.18 -4.32 12.29
CA LYS A 283 -55.66 -5.71 12.03
C LYS A 283 -54.66 -6.88 12.14
N ASP A 284 -54.78 -7.58 13.28
CA ASP A 284 -55.23 -8.97 13.48
C ASP A 284 -54.84 -10.09 12.48
N VAL A 285 -54.30 -11.20 13.00
CA VAL A 285 -55.00 -12.51 13.17
C VAL A 285 -54.02 -13.71 13.36
N SER A 286 -54.32 -14.54 14.38
CA SER A 286 -54.06 -16.00 14.58
C SER A 286 -52.61 -16.50 14.80
N LYS A 287 -52.22 -17.06 15.96
CA LYS A 287 -52.54 -18.34 16.66
C LYS A 287 -52.10 -19.65 15.97
N LYS A 288 -51.44 -20.50 16.80
CA LYS A 288 -51.14 -21.96 16.73
C LYS A 288 -50.00 -22.36 15.76
N ALA A 289 -49.11 -23.31 16.05
CA ALA A 289 -49.24 -24.56 16.80
C ALA A 289 -47.88 -25.12 17.28
N GLN A 290 -47.93 -25.90 18.37
CA GLN A 290 -46.88 -26.80 18.88
C GLN A 290 -46.72 -28.04 17.99
N VAL A 291 -45.48 -28.48 17.73
CA VAL A 291 -45.01 -29.88 17.61
C VAL A 291 -43.47 -29.80 17.80
N GLY A 292 -42.77 -30.42 18.74
CA GLY A 292 -42.98 -31.71 19.40
C GLY A 292 -42.18 -32.82 18.70
N LYS A 293 -40.84 -32.86 18.84
CA LYS A 293 -40.06 -34.09 18.56
C LYS A 293 -38.81 -34.22 19.43
N LYS A 294 -38.96 -34.99 20.51
CA LYS A 294 -37.90 -35.67 21.25
C LYS A 294 -37.13 -36.62 20.33
N LYS A 295 -35.80 -36.66 20.44
CA LYS A 295 -35.00 -37.86 20.19
C LYS A 295 -33.92 -37.98 21.26
N LYS A 296 -33.98 -39.06 22.04
CA LYS A 296 -32.98 -39.52 23.01
C LYS A 296 -31.87 -40.30 22.28
N SER A 297 -30.62 -40.09 22.68
CA SER A 297 -29.54 -41.09 22.72
C SER A 297 -28.40 -40.51 23.56
N LYS A 298 -28.22 -40.93 24.81
CA LYS A 298 -27.45 -42.08 25.32
C LYS A 298 -25.99 -41.67 25.66
N THR A 299 -25.78 -41.60 26.98
CA THR A 299 -24.58 -41.62 27.82
C THR A 299 -23.23 -41.94 27.18
N GLU A 300 -22.22 -41.10 27.45
CA GLU A 300 -20.87 -41.57 27.81
C GLU A 300 -20.15 -40.53 28.69
N SER A 301 -19.75 -40.99 29.88
CA SER A 301 -18.97 -40.29 30.90
C SER A 301 -17.51 -40.67 30.78
N GLN A 302 -16.58 -39.71 30.92
CA GLN A 302 -15.15 -39.78 31.28
C GLN A 302 -14.44 -38.58 30.61
N ASN A 303 -13.46 -37.86 31.13
CA ASN A 303 -12.71 -37.89 32.38
C ASN A 303 -12.10 -36.49 32.58
N VAL A 304 -12.03 -36.05 33.84
CA VAL A 304 -11.31 -34.85 34.27
C VAL A 304 -9.82 -35.17 34.32
N THR A 305 -8.99 -34.47 33.56
CA THR A 305 -7.53 -34.47 33.74
C THR A 305 -7.09 -33.13 34.33
N GLY A 306 -7.04 -33.10 35.67
CA GLY A 306 -6.32 -32.08 36.41
C GLY A 306 -4.82 -32.37 36.35
N THR A 307 -4.04 -31.49 35.74
CA THR A 307 -2.57 -31.51 35.83
C THR A 307 -2.12 -30.55 36.93
N LYS A 308 -1.82 -31.18 38.06
CA LYS A 308 -1.19 -30.66 39.26
C LYS A 308 0.33 -30.61 39.05
N VAL A 309 0.93 -29.43 39.00
CA VAL A 309 2.38 -29.22 39.15
C VAL A 309 2.53 -27.85 39.83
N GLY A 310 3.16 -27.66 40.99
CA GLY A 310 4.10 -28.47 41.75
C GLY A 310 4.95 -27.45 42.52
N GLY A 311 4.48 -27.04 43.70
CA GLY A 311 5.14 -26.03 44.53
C GLY A 311 6.48 -26.52 45.06
N ARG A 312 7.54 -25.72 44.87
CA ARG A 312 8.81 -25.85 45.60
C ARG A 312 8.89 -24.74 46.65
N ARG A 313 8.60 -25.09 47.91
CA ARG A 313 9.04 -24.33 49.09
C ARG A 313 10.43 -24.85 49.47
N ARG A 314 11.46 -24.00 49.37
CA ARG A 314 12.74 -24.26 50.04
C ARG A 314 12.65 -23.70 51.46
N ALA A 315 12.89 -24.56 52.43
CA ALA A 315 12.95 -24.20 53.84
C ALA A 315 14.23 -23.41 54.14
N VAL A 316 14.09 -22.41 55.01
CA VAL A 316 15.20 -21.73 55.71
C VAL A 316 14.95 -21.88 57.20
N LYS A 317 15.93 -22.44 57.91
CA LYS A 317 16.26 -22.21 59.33
C LYS A 317 17.69 -22.73 59.50
N LYS A 318 18.64 -21.82 59.68
CA LYS A 318 19.24 -21.32 60.93
C LYS A 318 20.57 -22.02 61.16
#